data_AF-A0A7X2MIY4-F1
#
_entry.id   AF-A0A7X2MIY4-F1
#
_cell.length_a   1.000
_cell.length_b   1.000
_cell.length_c   1.000
_cell.angle_alpha   90.00
_cell.angle_beta   90.00
_cell.angle_gamma   90.00
#
_symmetry.space_group_name_H-M   'P 1'
#
loop_
_entity.id
_entity.type
_entity.pdbx_description
1 polymer ?
#
loop_
_entity_poly.entity_id
_entity_poly.type
_entity_poly.pdbx_seq_one_letter_code
_entity_poly.pdbx_strand_id
1 'polypeptide(L)'
;MSTRTLSPELRSALSRRAVACAWLTVCREKKRYPGLTLARLEHAIETELEGFYLRQHGRQRGQEIACALLDDLLAAGPLKSAPCLSFLGQVVMDELCGRLKDAPVLH
;
A
#
# COMPACT_ATOMS: atom_id res chain seq x y z
N MET A 1 14.49 27.07 9.52
CA MET A 1 14.80 25.85 8.74
C MET A 1 13.54 25.48 7.97
N SER A 2 13.51 25.67 6.65
CA SER A 2 12.34 25.27 5.86
C SER A 2 12.23 23.75 5.89
N THR A 3 11.31 23.22 6.69
CA THR A 3 10.91 21.81 6.61
C THR A 3 10.34 21.59 5.22
N ARG A 4 11.14 21.04 4.31
CA ARG A 4 10.66 20.58 3.00
C ARG A 4 9.73 19.39 3.27
N THR A 5 8.45 19.67 3.40
CA THR A 5 7.42 18.65 3.43
C THR A 5 7.41 17.99 2.05
N LEU A 6 7.52 16.65 2.01
CA LEU A 6 7.37 15.90 0.76
C LEU A 6 6.00 16.20 0.15
N SER A 7 5.91 16.24 -1.19
CA SER A 7 4.60 16.39 -1.82
C SER A 7 3.70 15.20 -1.46
N PRO A 8 2.37 15.38 -1.36
CA PRO A 8 1.45 14.28 -1.05
C PRO A 8 1.57 13.09 -2.00
N GLU A 9 1.84 13.35 -3.28
CA GLU A 9 2.02 12.32 -4.31
C GLU A 9 3.29 11.50 -4.06
N LEU A 10 4.40 12.18 -3.74
CA LEU A 10 5.66 11.51 -3.44
C LEU A 10 5.56 10.70 -2.14
N ARG A 11 4.90 11.27 -1.11
CA ARG A 11 4.67 10.55 0.15
C ARG A 11 3.82 9.30 -0.10
N SER A 12 2.73 9.40 -0.85
CA SER A 12 1.87 8.26 -1.20
C SER A 12 2.64 7.18 -1.98
N ALA A 13 3.44 7.57 -2.97
CA ALA A 13 4.24 6.63 -3.73
C ALA A 13 5.26 5.87 -2.86
N LEU A 14 5.90 6.57 -1.91
CA LEU A 14 6.83 5.96 -0.95
C LEU A 14 6.09 5.03 0.03
N SER A 15 4.96 5.46 0.58
CA SER A 15 4.16 4.65 1.51
C SER A 15 3.59 3.42 0.80
N ARG A 16 3.11 3.55 -0.44
CA ARG A 16 2.69 2.42 -1.31
C ARG A 16 3.80 1.40 -1.50
N ARG A 17 5.01 1.86 -1.87
CA ARG A 17 6.19 1.01 -2.02
C ARG A 17 6.49 0.26 -0.71
N ALA A 18 6.48 0.97 0.41
CA ALA A 18 6.76 0.41 1.72
C ALA A 18 5.73 -0.65 2.14
N VAL A 19 4.43 -0.36 1.98
CA VAL A 19 3.33 -1.31 2.24
C VAL A 19 3.47 -2.56 1.38
N ALA A 20 3.73 -2.38 0.08
CA ALA A 20 3.90 -3.49 -0.85
C ALA A 20 5.11 -4.37 -0.47
N CYS A 21 6.25 -3.76 -0.14
CA CYS A 21 7.42 -4.49 0.34
C CYS A 21 7.14 -5.24 1.65
N ALA A 22 6.50 -4.59 2.62
CA ALA A 22 6.16 -5.21 3.90
C ALA A 22 5.24 -6.42 3.71
N TRP A 23 4.22 -6.32 2.86
CA TRP A 23 3.33 -7.43 2.55
C TRP A 23 4.01 -8.59 1.82
N LEU A 24 4.92 -8.30 0.88
CA LEU A 24 5.68 -9.34 0.19
C LEU A 24 6.56 -10.13 1.15
N THR A 25 7.14 -9.49 2.17
CA THR A 25 7.87 -10.18 3.24
C THR A 25 6.95 -11.15 3.98
N VAL A 26 5.77 -10.70 4.40
CA VAL A 26 4.75 -11.55 5.05
C VAL A 26 4.34 -12.73 4.15
N CYS A 27 4.13 -12.48 2.86
CA CYS A 27 3.76 -13.53 1.89
C CYS A 27 4.85 -14.60 1.76
N ARG A 28 6.13 -14.19 1.74
CA ARG A 28 7.27 -15.11 1.67
C ARG A 28 7.37 -15.96 2.93
N GLU A 29 7.26 -15.35 4.10
CA GLU A 29 7.32 -16.04 5.40
C GLU A 29 6.17 -17.04 5.56
N LYS A 30 4.96 -16.66 5.15
CA LYS A 30 3.75 -17.50 5.24
C LYS A 30 3.53 -18.41 4.01
N LYS A 31 4.43 -18.40 3.02
CA LYS A 31 4.32 -19.12 1.74
C LYS A 31 2.97 -18.93 1.03
N ARG A 32 2.44 -17.70 1.03
CA ARG A 32 1.13 -17.34 0.46
C ARG A 32 1.29 -16.49 -0.81
N TYR A 33 0.34 -16.58 -1.73
CA TYR A 33 0.31 -15.82 -3.01
C TYR A 33 1.56 -16.03 -3.90
N PRO A 34 1.86 -17.28 -4.33
CA PRO A 34 2.98 -17.53 -5.23
C PRO A 34 2.79 -16.75 -6.55
N GLY A 35 3.82 -16.02 -6.96
CA GLY A 35 3.79 -15.20 -8.18
C GLY A 35 3.30 -13.75 -8.00
N LEU A 36 2.94 -13.33 -6.78
CA LEU A 36 2.67 -11.92 -6.51
C LEU A 36 3.96 -11.10 -6.63
N THR A 37 3.99 -10.16 -7.57
CA THR A 37 5.14 -9.27 -7.80
C THR A 37 4.93 -7.92 -7.13
N LEU A 38 6.02 -7.21 -6.87
CA LEU A 38 5.99 -5.85 -6.31
C LEU A 38 5.17 -4.91 -7.19
N ALA A 39 5.42 -4.91 -8.50
CA ALA A 39 4.71 -4.04 -9.45
C ALA A 39 3.20 -4.33 -9.48
N ARG A 40 2.79 -5.61 -9.46
CA ARG A 40 1.37 -5.97 -9.45
C ARG A 40 0.69 -5.52 -8.16
N LEU A 41 1.40 -5.59 -7.03
CA LEU A 41 0.89 -5.16 -5.74
C LEU A 41 0.80 -3.64 -5.62
N GLU A 42 1.84 -2.91 -6.07
CA GLU A 42 1.82 -1.45 -6.13
C GLU A 42 0.66 -0.96 -7.00
N HIS A 43 0.45 -1.57 -8.17
CA HIS A 43 -0.66 -1.22 -9.04
C HIS A 43 -2.02 -1.51 -8.41
N ALA A 44 -2.17 -2.63 -7.68
CA ALA A 44 -3.38 -2.95 -6.96
C ALA A 44 -3.68 -1.95 -5.84
N ILE A 45 -2.67 -1.58 -5.04
CA ILE A 45 -2.82 -0.56 -4.00
C ILE A 45 -3.24 0.79 -4.62
N GLU A 46 -2.58 1.20 -5.70
CA GLU A 46 -2.89 2.45 -6.39
C GLU A 46 -4.32 2.46 -6.96
N THR A 47 -4.74 1.38 -7.61
CA THR A 47 -6.03 1.32 -8.32
C THR A 47 -7.22 1.14 -7.36
N GLU A 48 -7.04 0.26 -6.38
CA GLU A 48 -8.10 -0.17 -5.47
C GLU A 48 -8.17 0.69 -4.21
N LEU A 49 -7.03 0.94 -3.54
CA LEU A 49 -7.05 1.68 -2.27
C LEU A 49 -7.00 3.19 -2.54
N GLU A 50 -5.97 3.68 -3.23
CA GLU A 50 -5.84 5.12 -3.48
C GLU A 50 -6.94 5.59 -4.44
N GLY A 51 -7.13 4.86 -5.55
CA GLY A 51 -8.14 5.15 -6.55
C GLY A 51 -9.56 5.22 -5.99
N PHE A 52 -9.88 4.42 -4.95
CA PHE A 52 -11.17 4.50 -4.26
C PHE A 52 -11.41 5.88 -3.65
N TYR A 53 -10.46 6.41 -2.87
CA TYR A 53 -10.62 7.72 -2.24
C TYR A 53 -10.58 8.87 -3.25
N LEU A 54 -9.76 8.74 -4.30
CA LEU A 54 -9.72 9.73 -5.37
C LEU A 54 -11.09 9.85 -6.09
N ARG A 55 -11.76 8.72 -6.35
CA ARG A 55 -13.09 8.71 -6.97
C ARG A 55 -14.17 9.26 -6.03
N GLN A 56 -14.06 9.01 -4.72
CA GLN A 56 -15.08 9.41 -3.74
C GLN A 56 -14.96 10.87 -3.29
N HIS A 57 -13.74 11.41 -3.17
CA HIS A 57 -13.49 12.72 -2.54
C HIS A 57 -12.83 13.73 -3.48
N GLY A 58 -12.63 13.37 -4.75
CA GLY A 58 -11.88 14.17 -5.71
C GLY A 58 -10.37 14.09 -5.46
N ARG A 59 -9.58 14.64 -6.40
CA ARG A 59 -8.14 14.42 -6.45
C ARG A 59 -7.40 14.86 -5.19
N GLN A 60 -7.58 16.11 -4.75
CA GLN A 60 -6.79 16.68 -3.64
C GLN A 60 -7.12 16.00 -2.31
N ARG A 61 -8.39 16.03 -1.90
CA ARG A 61 -8.82 15.43 -0.62
C ARG A 61 -8.70 13.91 -0.64
N GLY A 62 -8.99 13.27 -1.77
CA GLY A 62 -8.80 11.83 -1.93
C GLY A 62 -7.33 11.41 -1.76
N GLN A 63 -6.39 12.17 -2.32
CA GLN A 63 -4.95 11.93 -2.15
C GLN A 63 -4.51 12.07 -0.69
N GLU A 64 -5.00 13.09 0.03
CA GLU A 64 -4.68 13.28 1.45
C GLU A 64 -5.17 12.10 2.30
N ILE A 65 -6.40 11.64 2.08
CA ILE A 65 -6.99 10.50 2.79
C ILE A 65 -6.26 9.21 2.44
N ALA A 66 -6.01 8.95 1.15
CA ALA A 66 -5.29 7.77 0.69
C ALA A 66 -3.88 7.71 1.28
N CYS A 67 -3.17 8.84 1.29
CA CYS A 67 -1.84 8.91 1.87
C CYS A 67 -1.85 8.66 3.39
N ALA A 68 -2.85 9.20 4.11
CA ALA A 68 -3.01 8.92 5.54
C ALA A 68 -3.31 7.43 5.80
N LEU A 69 -4.19 6.82 5.00
CA LEU A 69 -4.45 5.38 5.10
C LEU A 69 -3.17 4.57 4.90
N LEU A 70 -2.40 4.83 3.84
CA LEU A 70 -1.17 4.10 3.56
C LEU A 70 -0.15 4.20 4.70
N ASP A 71 -0.06 5.36 5.34
CA ASP A 71 0.77 5.55 6.53
C ASP A 71 0.25 4.70 7.70
N ASP A 72 -1.07 4.62 7.91
CA ASP A 72 -1.71 3.78 8.94
C ASP A 72 -1.55 2.27 8.69
N LEU A 73 -1.36 1.85 7.43
CA LEU A 73 -1.07 0.45 7.09
C LEU A 73 0.34 0.02 7.54
N LEU A 74 1.24 0.98 7.75
CA LEU A 74 2.59 0.72 8.24
C LEU A 74 2.63 0.80 9.77
N ALA A 75 3.37 -0.11 10.39
CA ALA A 75 3.65 0.00 11.81
C ALA A 75 4.77 1.03 12.03
N ALA A 76 4.64 1.83 13.09
CA ALA A 76 5.73 2.68 13.55
C ALA A 76 6.91 1.81 13.98
N GLY A 77 8.09 2.13 13.47
CA GLY A 77 9.31 1.39 13.76
C GLY A 77 10.55 2.26 13.67
N PRO A 78 11.72 1.75 14.09
CA PRO A 78 12.98 2.45 13.92
C PRO A 78 13.20 2.82 12.44
N LEU A 79 13.70 4.02 12.15
CA LEU A 79 13.94 4.49 10.78
C LEU A 79 14.84 3.58 9.94
N LYS A 80 15.65 2.73 10.57
CA LYS A 80 16.59 1.81 9.93
C LYS A 80 16.04 0.40 9.73
N SER A 81 14.86 0.08 10.28
CA SER A 81 14.26 -1.24 10.10
C SER A 81 13.58 -1.37 8.73
N ALA A 82 13.44 -2.60 8.25
CA ALA A 82 12.57 -2.87 7.12
C ALA A 82 11.13 -2.43 7.45
N PRO A 83 10.35 -1.96 6.46
CA PRO A 83 8.96 -1.60 6.68
C PRO A 83 8.16 -2.84 7.10
N CYS A 84 7.30 -2.67 8.09
CA CYS A 84 6.41 -3.70 8.60
C CYS A 84 4.97 -3.18 8.61
N LEU A 85 4.02 -4.10 8.45
CA LEU A 85 2.60 -3.74 8.45
C LEU A 85 2.06 -3.65 9.88
N SER A 86 1.19 -2.67 10.09
CA SER A 86 0.30 -2.62 11.25
C SER A 86 -0.71 -3.77 11.18
N PHE A 87 -1.50 -3.95 12.25
CA PHE A 87 -2.61 -4.91 12.23
C PHE A 87 -3.61 -4.58 11.11
N LEU A 88 -3.97 -3.29 10.96
CA LEU A 88 -4.82 -2.82 9.87
C LEU A 88 -4.19 -3.14 8.51
N GLY A 89 -2.90 -2.86 8.36
CA GLY A 89 -2.13 -3.20 7.16
C GLY A 89 -2.25 -4.68 6.78
N GLN A 90 -2.12 -5.59 7.75
CA GLN A 90 -2.24 -7.03 7.49
C GLN A 90 -3.64 -7.42 7.02
N VAL A 91 -4.70 -6.87 7.63
CA VAL A 91 -6.09 -7.18 7.28
C VAL A 91 -6.42 -6.66 5.88
N VAL A 92 -6.14 -5.37 5.63
CA VAL A 92 -6.42 -4.72 4.33
C VAL A 92 -5.66 -5.41 3.19
N MET A 93 -4.38 -5.73 3.41
CA MET A 93 -3.58 -6.38 2.37
C MET A 93 -3.98 -7.83 2.12
N ASP A 94 -4.47 -8.57 3.12
CA ASP A 94 -5.00 -9.92 2.89
C ASP A 94 -6.29 -9.87 2.08
N GLU A 95 -7.18 -8.92 2.39
CA GLU A 95 -8.42 -8.73 1.63
C GLU A 95 -8.15 -8.32 0.18
N LEU A 96 -7.27 -7.32 -0.02
CA LEU A 96 -6.87 -6.86 -1.35
C LEU A 96 -6.28 -8.01 -2.17
N CYS A 97 -5.36 -8.79 -1.59
CA CYS A 97 -4.73 -9.91 -2.29
C CYS A 97 -5.66 -11.10 -2.50
N GLY A 98 -6.66 -11.29 -1.63
CA GLY A 98 -7.75 -12.24 -1.86
C GLY A 98 -8.46 -11.96 -3.17
N ARG A 99 -8.86 -10.70 -3.39
CA ARG A 99 -9.53 -10.27 -4.64
C ARG A 99 -8.64 -10.43 -5.88
N LEU A 100 -7.32 -10.27 -5.74
CA LEU A 100 -6.37 -10.46 -6.85
C LEU A 100 -6.23 -11.93 -7.31
N LYS A 101 -6.55 -12.91 -6.46
CA LYS A 101 -6.60 -14.33 -6.85
C LYS A 101 -7.82 -14.65 -7.69
N ASP A 102 -8.94 -14.03 -7.37
CA ASP A 102 -10.22 -14.27 -8.05
C ASP A 102 -10.36 -13.44 -9.34
N ALA A 103 -9.52 -12.42 -9.52
CA ALA A 103 -9.45 -11.64 -10.75
C ALA A 103 -8.84 -12.48 -11.89
N PRO A 104 -9.55 -12.63 -13.04
CA PRO A 104 -9.00 -13.33 -14.20
C PRO A 104 -7.74 -12.59 -14.68
N VAL A 105 -6.69 -13.35 -15.00
CA VAL A 105 -5.49 -12.81 -15.64
C VAL A 105 -5.89 -12.39 -17.05
N LEU A 106 -6.16 -11.10 -17.24
CA LEU A 106 -6.33 -10.52 -18.56
C LEU A 106 -4.94 -10.51 -19.23
N HIS A 107 -4.77 -11.44 -20.18
CA HIS A 107 -3.62 -11.53 -21.07
C HIS A 107 -3.74 -10.55 -22.23
#